data_AF-A0A359MYQ1-F1
#
_entry.id   AF-A0A359MYQ1-F1
#
_cell.length_a   1.000
_cell.length_b   1.000
_cell.length_c   1.000
_cell.angle_alpha   90.00
_cell.angle_beta   90.00
_cell.angle_gamma   90.00
#
_symmetry.space_group_name_H-M   'P 1'
#
loop_
_entity.id
_entity.type
_entity.pdbx_description
1 polymer ?
#
loop_
_entity_poly.entity_id
_entity_poly.type
_entity_poly.pdbx_seq_one_letter_code
_entity_poly.pdbx_strand_id
1 'polypeptide(L)' 'MEVIIKKSEILSKSKTPPFEINDFSEANEEIRFKHRYLDIRRKKVLSTIEFRAAINQFTRNWFIEN' A
#
# COMPACT_ATOMS: atom_id res chain seq x y z
N MET A 1 15.10 -16.73 -2.42
CA MET A 1 14.88 -17.56 -1.22
C MET A 1 13.39 -17.83 -1.12
N GLU A 2 13.02 -19.04 -0.77
CA GLU A 2 11.62 -19.43 -0.57
C GLU A 2 11.43 -19.92 0.87
N VAL A 3 10.18 -19.95 1.33
CA VAL A 3 9.82 -20.31 2.70
C VAL A 3 9.01 -21.60 2.71
N ILE A 4 9.51 -22.65 3.39
CA ILE A 4 8.79 -23.92 3.58
C ILE A 4 7.89 -23.80 4.81
N ILE A 5 6.57 -23.84 4.60
CA ILE A 5 5.57 -23.65 5.67
C ILE A 5 5.37 -24.96 6.45
N LYS A 6 5.51 -24.90 7.79
CA LYS A 6 5.20 -26.02 8.70
C LYS A 6 3.78 -25.96 9.28
N LYS A 7 3.24 -24.75 9.48
CA LYS A 7 1.89 -24.48 9.99
C LYS A 7 1.40 -23.14 9.45
N SER A 8 0.12 -23.05 9.12
CA SER A 8 -0.57 -21.81 8.75
C SER A 8 -1.89 -21.68 9.51
N GLU A 9 -2.35 -20.45 9.71
CA GLU A 9 -3.62 -20.11 10.34
C GLU A 9 -4.29 -18.99 9.57
N ILE A 10 -5.62 -19.04 9.45
CA ILE A 10 -6.41 -17.97 8.83
C ILE A 10 -6.70 -16.92 9.89
N LEU A 11 -6.02 -15.78 9.83
CA LEU A 11 -6.24 -14.65 10.74
C LEU A 11 -7.57 -13.92 10.48
N SER A 12 -7.95 -13.80 9.19
CA SER A 12 -9.17 -13.12 8.79
C SER A 12 -9.62 -13.55 7.39
N LYS A 13 -10.92 -13.79 7.22
CA LYS A 13 -11.52 -14.07 5.91
C LYS A 13 -11.82 -12.75 5.19
N SER A 14 -11.55 -12.69 3.89
CA SER A 14 -11.82 -11.50 3.07
C SER A 14 -12.80 -11.81 1.95
N LYS A 15 -13.61 -10.82 1.56
CA LYS A 15 -14.42 -10.87 0.35
C LYS A 15 -13.52 -10.66 -0.87
N THR A 16 -13.96 -11.12 -2.04
CA THR A 16 -13.26 -10.85 -3.30
C THR A 16 -13.15 -9.34 -3.51
N PRO A 17 -11.93 -8.79 -3.75
CA PRO A 17 -11.75 -7.38 -4.04
C PRO A 17 -12.52 -6.94 -5.29
N PRO A 18 -13.01 -5.69 -5.35
CA PRO A 18 -13.68 -5.13 -6.54
C PRO A 18 -12.71 -4.85 -7.70
N PHE A 19 -11.40 -4.95 -7.46
CA PHE A 19 -10.33 -4.89 -8.46
C PHE A 19 -9.09 -5.60 -7.95
N GLU A 20 -8.22 -6.02 -8.86
CA GLU A 20 -6.94 -6.64 -8.52
C GLU A 20 -5.97 -5.63 -7.87
N ILE A 21 -5.30 -6.06 -6.80
CA ILE A 21 -4.30 -5.25 -6.09
C ILE A 21 -2.94 -5.45 -6.77
N ASN A 22 -2.82 -4.95 -7.99
CA ASN A 22 -1.56 -4.93 -8.75
C ASN A 22 -1.40 -3.58 -9.47
N ASP A 23 -0.17 -3.26 -9.89
CA ASP A 23 0.14 -1.95 -10.49
C ASP A 23 -0.43 -1.79 -11.91
N PHE A 24 -0.82 -2.90 -12.56
CA PHE A 24 -1.39 -2.95 -13.91
C PHE A 24 -2.93 -2.99 -13.93
N SER A 25 -3.58 -2.78 -12.78
CA SER A 25 -5.03 -2.86 -12.65
C SER A 25 -5.73 -1.92 -13.64
N GLU A 26 -6.55 -2.50 -14.53
CA GLU A 26 -7.41 -1.77 -15.49
C GLU A 26 -8.64 -1.12 -14.83
N ALA A 27 -8.78 -1.23 -13.50
CA ALA A 27 -9.92 -0.68 -12.79
C ALA A 27 -10.06 0.83 -13.04
N ASN A 28 -11.30 1.31 -13.21
CA ASN A 28 -11.55 2.73 -13.34
C ASN A 28 -11.10 3.48 -12.07
N GLU A 29 -10.57 4.69 -12.25
CA GLU A 29 -10.14 5.58 -11.17
C GLU A 29 -11.26 5.86 -10.15
N GLU A 30 -12.51 6.00 -10.60
CA GLU A 30 -13.67 6.17 -9.71
C GLU A 30 -13.81 5.00 -8.71
N ILE A 31 -13.68 3.76 -9.19
CA ILE A 31 -13.77 2.56 -8.34
C ILE A 31 -12.59 2.54 -7.35
N ARG A 32 -11.40 2.91 -7.79
CA ARG A 32 -10.21 2.99 -6.93
C ARG A 32 -10.37 4.07 -5.85
N PHE A 33 -10.94 5.22 -6.16
CA PHE A 33 -11.21 6.25 -5.17
C PHE A 33 -12.29 5.82 -4.18
N LYS A 34 -13.37 5.20 -4.64
CA LYS A 34 -14.42 4.65 -3.77
C LYS A 34 -13.87 3.62 -2.77
N HIS A 35 -12.91 2.82 -3.21
CA HIS A 35 -12.25 1.78 -2.40
C HIS A 35 -10.78 2.12 -2.13
N ARG A 36 -10.49 3.39 -1.80
CA ARG A 36 -9.11 3.89 -1.65
C ARG A 36 -8.27 3.10 -0.63
N TYR A 37 -8.91 2.49 0.37
CA TYR A 37 -8.25 1.61 1.35
C TYR A 37 -7.65 0.33 0.73
N LEU A 38 -8.20 -0.17 -0.39
CA LEU A 38 -7.60 -1.26 -1.16
C LEU A 38 -6.56 -0.73 -2.14
N ASP A 39 -6.83 0.43 -2.74
CA ASP A 39 -5.94 1.08 -3.71
C ASP A 39 -4.57 1.44 -3.08
N ILE A 40 -4.56 1.88 -1.82
CA ILE A 40 -3.34 2.15 -1.05
C ILE A 40 -2.45 0.91 -0.90
N ARG A 41 -3.02 -0.31 -0.97
CA ARG A 41 -2.24 -1.56 -0.88
C ARG A 41 -1.42 -1.84 -2.14
N ARG A 42 -1.66 -1.13 -3.25
CA ARG A 42 -0.85 -1.24 -4.46
C ARG A 42 0.51 -0.58 -4.23
N LYS A 43 1.57 -1.23 -4.73
CA LYS A 43 2.96 -0.82 -4.49
C LYS A 43 3.21 0.61 -4.95
N LYS A 44 2.70 1.03 -6.11
CA LYS A 44 2.84 2.40 -6.62
C LYS A 44 2.24 3.47 -5.69
N VAL A 45 1.05 3.20 -5.12
CA VAL A 45 0.37 4.17 -4.24
C VAL A 45 1.07 4.21 -2.88
N LEU A 46 1.42 3.03 -2.35
CA LEU A 46 2.16 2.91 -1.10
C LEU A 46 3.51 3.64 -1.17
N SER A 47 4.31 3.39 -2.22
CA SER A 47 5.63 4.04 -2.38
C SER A 47 5.53 5.55 -2.48
N THR A 48 4.43 6.07 -3.04
CA THR A 48 4.17 7.52 -3.09
C THR A 48 3.92 8.08 -1.69
N ILE A 49 3.17 7.36 -0.85
CA ILE A 49 2.89 7.77 0.53
C ILE A 49 4.16 7.68 1.38
N GLU A 50 4.94 6.60 1.24
CA GLU A 50 6.23 6.42 1.92
C GLU A 50 7.22 7.52 1.54
N PHE A 51 7.33 7.85 0.25
CA PHE A 51 8.19 8.93 -0.21
C PHE A 51 7.78 10.27 0.39
N ARG A 52 6.47 10.59 0.39
CA ARG A 52 5.96 11.80 1.05
C ARG A 52 6.30 11.83 2.54
N ALA A 53 6.19 10.70 3.23
CA ALA A 53 6.55 10.60 4.64
C ALA A 53 8.06 10.84 4.86
N ALA A 54 8.91 10.25 4.02
CA ALA A 54 10.37 10.43 4.06
C ALA A 54 10.77 11.90 3.85
N ILE A 55 10.19 12.56 2.85
CA ILE A 55 10.45 13.99 2.59
C ILE A 55 9.99 14.84 3.77
N ASN A 56 8.79 14.60 4.30
CA ASN A 56 8.30 15.33 5.46
C ASN A 56 9.23 15.17 6.69
N GLN A 57 9.78 13.96 6.88
CA GLN A 57 10.72 13.71 7.97
C GLN A 57 12.04 14.45 7.75
N PHE A 58 12.60 14.35 6.54
CA PHE A 58 13.82 15.04 6.16
C PHE A 58 13.70 16.55 6.38
N THR A 59 12.60 17.16 5.89
CA THR A 59 12.36 18.59 6.06
C THR A 59 12.29 18.99 7.53
N ARG A 60 11.57 18.23 8.36
CA ARG A 60 11.49 18.51 9.81
C ARG A 60 12.86 18.47 10.47
N ASN A 61 13.66 17.44 10.19
CA ASN A 61 15.00 17.32 10.77
C ASN A 61 15.88 18.50 10.35
N TRP A 62 15.84 18.89 9.07
CA TRP A 62 16.61 20.03 8.56
C TRP A 62 16.33 21.34 9.31
N PHE A 63 15.06 21.60 9.66
CA PHE A 63 14.66 22.82 10.39
C PHE A 63 14.87 22.74 11.91
N ILE A 64 15.09 21.56 12.48
CA ILE A 64 15.29 21.37 13.94
C ILE A 64 16.79 21.28 14.28
N GLU A 65 17.59 20.70 13.39
CA GLU A 65 19.03 20.47 13.61
C GLU A 65 19.90 21.69 13.26
N ASN A 66 19.34 22.71 12.58
CA ASN A 66 19.94 24.03 12.38
C ASN A 66 19.30 25.06 13.30
#